data_AF-A0A357M8D0-F1
#
_entry.id   AF-A0A357M8D0-F1
#
_cell.length_a   1.000
_cell.length_b   1.000
_cell.length_c   1.000
_cell.angle_alpha   90.00
_cell.angle_beta   90.00
_cell.angle_gamma   90.00
#
_symmetry.space_group_name_H-M   'P 1'
#
loop_
_entity.id
_entity.type
_entity.pdbx_description
1 polymer ?
#
loop_
_entity_poly.entity_id
_entity_poly.type
_entity_poly.pdbx_seq_one_letter_code
_entity_poly.pdbx_strand_id
1 'polypeptide(L)' 'MKLSQEKFNVYVTPGTSQYQSLMADFDEIAIYLGELRDAGVPVLWRPYHEMNGNWFWWGGKDNFTVLWNLMYDRLVNTHK' A
#
# COMPACT_ATOMS: atom_id res chain seq x y z
N MET A 1 11.90 -9.92 5.92
CA MET A 1 13.12 -9.70 5.10
C MET A 1 13.29 -8.20 4.93
N LYS A 2 14.44 -7.63 5.32
CA LYS A 2 14.67 -6.18 5.30
C LYS A 2 15.01 -5.71 3.87
N LEU A 3 14.20 -4.82 3.31
CA LEU A 3 14.49 -4.16 2.02
C LEU A 3 15.36 -2.93 2.26
N SER A 4 16.36 -2.68 1.42
CA SER A 4 17.16 -1.44 1.47
C SER A 4 16.32 -0.24 1.05
N GLN A 5 16.74 0.98 1.41
CA GLN A 5 16.04 2.20 1.03
C GLN A 5 16.00 2.39 -0.50
N GLU A 6 17.11 2.12 -1.19
CA GLU A 6 17.18 2.18 -2.66
C GLU A 6 16.19 1.22 -3.33
N LYS A 7 16.11 -0.03 -2.84
CA LYS A 7 15.16 -1.02 -3.36
C LYS A 7 13.71 -0.72 -2.98
N PHE A 8 13.48 0.01 -1.89
CA PHE A 8 12.14 0.50 -1.54
C PHE A 8 11.70 1.62 -2.48
N ASN A 9 12.60 2.53 -2.84
CA ASN A 9 12.27 3.71 -3.65
C ASN A 9 11.62 3.34 -4.99
N VAL A 10 11.99 2.22 -5.61
CA VAL A 10 11.36 1.81 -6.88
C VAL A 10 9.88 1.50 -6.71
N TYR A 11 9.41 0.98 -5.57
CA TYR A 11 7.99 0.70 -5.33
C TYR A 11 7.14 1.96 -5.21
N VAL A 12 7.74 3.08 -4.78
CA VAL A 12 7.04 4.35 -4.57
C VAL A 12 7.36 5.39 -5.66
N THR A 13 8.05 4.98 -6.73
CA THR A 13 8.37 5.82 -7.89
C THR A 13 7.48 5.47 -9.07
N PRO A 14 6.61 6.36 -9.54
CA PRO A 14 5.80 6.12 -10.72
C PRO A 14 6.64 5.74 -11.95
N GLY A 15 6.12 4.81 -12.75
CA GLY A 15 6.76 4.36 -13.99
C GLY A 15 7.73 3.18 -13.85
N THR A 16 8.09 2.77 -12.64
CA THR A 16 8.83 1.51 -12.43
C THR A 16 7.89 0.30 -12.54
N SER A 17 8.45 -0.88 -12.80
CA SER A 17 7.66 -2.13 -12.79
C SER A 17 7.18 -2.51 -11.39
N GLN A 18 7.95 -2.20 -10.35
CA GLN A 18 7.58 -2.45 -8.95
C GLN A 18 6.42 -1.56 -8.50
N TYR A 19 6.41 -0.29 -8.92
CA TYR A 19 5.28 0.60 -8.68
C TYR A 19 4.01 0.06 -9.36
N GLN A 20 4.11 -0.36 -10.62
CA GLN A 20 2.95 -0.93 -11.33
C GLN A 20 2.44 -2.21 -10.64
N SER A 21 3.36 -3.06 -10.18
CA SER A 21 3.00 -4.26 -9.41
C SER A 21 2.30 -3.89 -8.10
N LEU A 22 2.81 -2.90 -7.37
CA LEU A 22 2.19 -2.42 -6.14
C LEU A 22 0.79 -1.83 -6.37
N MET A 23 0.58 -1.09 -7.47
CA MET A 23 -0.75 -0.59 -7.83
C MET A 23 -1.71 -1.74 -8.15
N ALA A 24 -1.23 -2.79 -8.83
CA ALA A 24 -2.03 -3.97 -9.10
C ALA A 24 -2.43 -4.71 -7.80
N ASP A 25 -1.52 -4.82 -6.83
CA ASP A 25 -1.82 -5.39 -5.51
C ASP A 25 -2.92 -4.56 -4.79
N PHE A 26 -2.88 -3.23 -4.92
CA PHE A 26 -3.94 -2.36 -4.38
C PHE A 26 -5.27 -2.55 -5.09
N ASP A 27 -5.25 -2.70 -6.41
CA ASP A 27 -6.46 -2.95 -7.19
C ASP A 27 -7.10 -4.30 -6.82
N GLU A 28 -6.29 -5.33 -6.58
CA GLU A 28 -6.77 -6.64 -6.13
C GLU A 28 -7.43 -6.57 -4.74
N ILE A 29 -6.78 -5.91 -3.77
CA ILE A 29 -7.35 -5.73 -2.43
C ILE A 29 -8.64 -4.89 -2.47
N ALA A 30 -8.69 -3.88 -3.35
CA ALA A 30 -9.85 -3.01 -3.50
C ALA A 30 -11.12 -3.77 -3.91
N ILE A 31 -11.00 -4.84 -4.72
CA ILE A 31 -12.13 -5.68 -5.11
C ILE A 31 -12.82 -6.25 -3.85
N TYR A 32 -12.05 -6.88 -2.96
CA TYR A 32 -12.59 -7.50 -1.75
C TYR A 32 -13.11 -6.48 -0.74
N LEU A 33 -12.42 -5.34 -0.58
CA LEU A 33 -12.93 -4.25 0.26
C LEU A 33 -14.22 -3.64 -0.32
N GLY A 34 -14.36 -3.61 -1.65
CA GLY A 34 -15.55 -3.20 -2.36
C GLY A 34 -16.75 -4.10 -2.07
N GLU A 35 -16.55 -5.43 -2.03
CA GLU A 35 -17.61 -6.37 -1.65
C GLU A 35 -18.15 -6.10 -0.23
N LEU A 36 -17.26 -5.81 0.73
CA LEU A 36 -17.65 -5.47 2.10
C LEU A 36 -18.39 -4.13 2.15
N ARG A 37 -17.92 -3.13 1.40
CA ARG A 37 -18.59 -1.83 1.26
C ARG A 37 -19.99 -1.98 0.70
N ASP A 38 -20.16 -2.74 -0.37
CA ASP A 38 -21.45 -2.95 -1.05
C ASP A 38 -22.44 -3.73 -0.16
N ALA A 39 -21.92 -4.57 0.74
CA ALA A 39 -22.69 -5.22 1.80
C ALA A 39 -22.97 -4.32 3.02
N GLY A 40 -22.50 -3.07 3.04
CA GLY A 40 -22.68 -2.12 4.14
C GLY A 40 -21.82 -2.41 5.38
N VAL A 41 -20.73 -3.17 5.25
CA VAL A 41 -19.87 -3.57 6.36
C VAL A 41 -18.72 -2.56 6.52
N PRO A 42 -18.62 -1.83 7.64
CA PRO A 42 -17.48 -0.96 7.91
C PRO A 42 -16.25 -1.79 8.32
N VAL A 43 -15.08 -1.40 7.80
CA VAL A 43 -13.81 -2.10 8.05
C VAL A 43 -12.83 -1.21 8.79
N LEU A 44 -12.32 -1.66 9.94
CA LEU A 44 -11.16 -1.06 10.59
C LEU A 44 -9.89 -1.51 9.85
N TRP A 45 -9.54 -0.79 8.80
CA TRP A 45 -8.41 -1.10 7.94
C TRP A 45 -7.08 -0.68 8.58
N ARG A 46 -6.17 -1.63 8.81
CA ARG A 46 -4.85 -1.42 9.45
C ARG A 46 -3.70 -1.92 8.57
N PRO A 47 -3.47 -1.30 7.40
CA PRO A 47 -2.43 -1.69 6.47
C PRO A 47 -1.04 -1.31 7.00
N TYR A 48 -0.01 -2.00 6.50
CA TYR A 48 1.40 -1.69 6.78
C TYR A 48 1.71 -1.45 8.27
N HIS A 49 1.19 -2.34 9.11
CA HIS A 49 1.39 -2.29 10.55
C HIS A 49 2.88 -2.31 10.94
N GLU A 50 3.18 -1.74 12.10
CA GLU A 50 4.54 -1.74 12.68
C GLU A 50 5.60 -1.14 11.74
N MET A 51 5.24 -0.06 11.03
CA MET A 51 6.13 0.60 10.07
C MET A 51 7.42 1.15 10.70
N ASN A 52 7.44 1.37 12.01
CA ASN A 52 8.61 1.80 12.76
C ASN A 52 9.62 0.65 13.00
N GLY A 53 9.20 -0.61 12.83
CA GLY A 53 10.08 -1.78 12.89
C GLY A 53 10.91 -1.97 11.62
N ASN A 54 11.87 -2.90 11.64
CA ASN A 54 12.75 -3.21 10.50
C ASN A 54 12.64 -4.66 10.00
N TRP A 55 11.61 -5.39 10.46
CA TRP A 55 11.37 -6.80 10.13
C TRP A 55 10.53 -6.99 8.85
N PHE A 56 9.64 -6.05 8.55
CA PHE A 56 8.89 -5.99 7.30
C PHE A 56 9.61 -5.17 6.23
N TRP A 57 9.28 -5.42 4.96
CA TRP A 57 9.92 -4.73 3.84
C TRP A 57 9.56 -3.23 3.78
N TRP A 58 8.36 -2.86 4.26
CA TRP A 58 7.89 -1.47 4.40
C TRP A 58 8.43 -0.74 5.63
N GLY A 59 9.03 -1.49 6.57
CA GLY A 59 9.45 -0.97 7.86
C GLY A 59 10.76 -0.17 7.79
N GLY A 60 10.84 0.88 8.61
CA GLY A 60 12.03 1.71 8.80
C GLY A 60 12.47 2.41 7.51
N LYS A 61 11.51 2.97 6.77
CA LYS A 61 11.74 3.68 5.50
C LYS A 61 11.50 5.17 5.67
N ASP A 62 12.43 5.97 5.18
CA ASP A 62 12.41 7.44 5.36
C ASP A 62 11.20 8.09 4.68
N ASN A 63 10.72 7.49 3.61
CA ASN A 63 9.58 7.90 2.79
C ASN A 63 8.39 6.94 2.90
N PHE A 64 8.20 6.28 4.05
CA PHE A 64 7.04 5.42 4.29
C PHE A 64 5.69 6.12 4.01
N THR A 65 5.61 7.42 4.32
CA THR A 65 4.39 8.22 4.08
C THR A 65 3.98 8.26 2.62
N VAL A 66 4.91 8.11 1.67
CA VAL A 66 4.59 8.03 0.24
C VAL A 66 3.84 6.73 -0.07
N LEU A 67 4.31 5.59 0.47
CA LEU A 67 3.63 4.31 0.32
C LEU A 67 2.21 4.36 0.90
N TRP A 68 2.06 4.95 2.09
CA TRP A 68 0.76 5.14 2.72
C TRP A 68 -0.19 5.96 1.85
N ASN A 69 0.29 7.10 1.33
CA ASN A 69 -0.53 7.99 0.52
C ASN A 69 -0.92 7.36 -0.82
N LEU A 70 -0.04 6.59 -1.46
CA LEU A 70 -0.36 5.86 -2.68
C LEU A 70 -1.50 4.85 -2.45
N MET A 71 -1.41 4.07 -1.38
CA MET A 71 -2.47 3.13 -1.02
C MET A 71 -3.77 3.87 -0.69
N TYR A 72 -3.71 4.92 0.13
CA TYR A 72 -4.89 5.71 0.49
C TYR A 72 -5.57 6.30 -0.75
N ASP A 73 -4.81 6.95 -1.64
CA ASP A 73 -5.34 7.55 -2.85
C ASP A 73 -5.95 6.50 -3.78
N ARG A 74 -5.28 5.35 -3.94
CA ARG A 74 -5.80 4.27 -4.79
C ARG A 74 -7.10 3.67 -4.23
N LEU A 75 -7.14 3.35 -2.94
CA LEU A 75 -8.32 2.73 -2.34
C LEU A 75 -9.49 3.72 -2.17
N VAL A 76 -9.23 4.98 -1.83
CA VAL A 76 -10.29 5.94 -1.46
C VAL A 76 -10.71 6.82 -2.65
N ASN A 77 -9.77 7.30 -3.44
CA ASN A 77 -10.07 8.26 -4.51
C ASN A 77 -10.30 7.58 -5.85
N THR A 78 -9.65 6.43 -6.11
CA THR A 78 -9.83 5.66 -7.35
C THR A 78 -10.96 4.64 -7.22
N HIS A 79 -10.91 3.75 -6.22
CA HIS A 79 -11.90 2.67 -6.01
C HIS A 79 -13.07 3.10 -5.11
N LYS A 80 -13.86 4.08 -5.58
CA LYS A 80 -15.01 4.62 -4.84
C LYS A 80 -16.16 3.63 -4.71
#